data_AF-K5XER5-F1
#
_entry.id   AF-K5XER5-F1
#
_cell.length_a   1.000
_cell.length_b   1.000
_cell.length_c   1.000
_cell.angle_alpha   90.00
_cell.angle_beta   90.00
_cell.angle_gamma   90.00
#
_symmetry.space_group_name_H-M   'P 1'
#
loop_
_entity.id
_entity.type
_entity.pdbx_description
1 polymer ?
#
loop_
_entity_poly.entity_id
_entity_poly.type
_entity_poly.pdbx_seq_one_letter_code
_entity_poly.pdbx_strand_id
1 'polypeptide(L)' 'NIHKVLWALNHIIREDPLRRAAYGFTIEDTSTRLWYCDRSQVIASASFDFFKDPKSIIRFFLAALYADKTALGWDPTITR' A
#
# COMPACT_ATOMS: atom_id res chain seq x y z
N ASN A 1 2.62 7.52 13.87
CA ASN A 1 2.05 6.50 12.96
C ASN A 1 2.90 6.28 11.72
N ILE A 2 3.31 7.35 11.03
CA ILE A 2 4.10 7.33 9.78
C ILE A 2 5.36 6.43 9.83
N HIS A 3 6.23 6.62 10.83
CA HIS A 3 7.47 5.81 10.95
C HIS A 3 7.21 4.30 11.03
N LYS A 4 6.10 3.88 11.68
CA LYS A 4 5.73 2.46 11.79
C LYS A 4 5.32 1.89 10.44
N VAL A 5 4.54 2.64 9.66
CA VAL A 5 4.11 2.22 8.32
C VAL A 5 5.27 2.20 7.34
N LEU A 6 6.14 3.22 7.38
CA LEU A 6 7.36 3.23 6.56
C LEU A 6 8.25 2.02 6.86
N TRP A 7 8.48 1.75 8.15
CA TRP A 7 9.27 0.59 8.55
C TRP A 7 8.62 -0.72 8.10
N ALA A 8 7.31 -0.89 8.31
CA ALA A 8 6.60 -2.10 7.93
C ALA A 8 6.61 -2.33 6.40
N LEU A 9 6.37 -1.29 5.60
CA LEU A 9 6.40 -1.39 4.14
C LEU A 9 7.79 -1.73 3.63
N ASN A 10 8.82 -1.08 4.17
CA ASN A 10 10.21 -1.38 3.80
C ASN A 10 10.60 -2.80 4.21
N HIS A 11 10.21 -3.22 5.41
CA HIS A 11 10.51 -4.54 5.94
C HIS A 11 9.87 -5.65 5.10
N ILE A 12 8.59 -5.51 4.76
CA ILE A 12 7.86 -6.45 3.87
C ILE A 12 8.57 -6.62 2.53
N ILE A 13 8.96 -5.51 1.92
CA ILE A 13 9.68 -5.53 0.63
C ILE A 13 11.06 -6.17 0.85
N ARG A 14 11.76 -5.86 1.94
CA ARG A 14 13.09 -6.41 2.22
C ARG A 14 13.09 -7.92 2.48
N GLU A 15 12.11 -8.44 3.21
CA GLU A 15 12.04 -9.86 3.56
C GLU A 15 11.66 -10.76 2.39
N ASP A 16 10.75 -10.29 1.52
CA ASP A 16 10.29 -11.07 0.38
C ASP A 16 10.87 -10.53 -0.94
N PRO A 17 11.83 -11.22 -1.57
CA PRO A 17 12.39 -10.81 -2.86
C PRO A 17 11.35 -10.82 -3.99
N LEU A 18 10.25 -11.58 -3.86
CA LEU A 18 9.15 -11.59 -4.83
C LEU A 18 8.36 -10.27 -4.81
N ARG A 19 8.53 -9.45 -3.78
CA ARG A 19 7.78 -8.22 -3.59
C ARG A 19 8.57 -7.02 -4.15
N ARG A 20 8.10 -6.52 -5.29
CA ARG A 20 8.62 -5.32 -5.97
C ARG A 20 8.03 -4.03 -5.37
N ALA A 21 6.78 -4.10 -4.91
CA ALA A 21 6.11 -2.98 -4.25
C ALA A 21 5.19 -3.46 -3.12
N ALA A 22 4.89 -2.56 -2.19
CA ALA A 22 3.93 -2.77 -1.13
C ALA A 22 3.01 -1.56 -0.98
N TYR A 23 1.75 -1.84 -0.66
CA TYR A 23 0.73 -0.84 -0.40
C TYR A 23 0.36 -0.88 1.07
N GLY A 24 0.00 0.29 1.62
CA GLY A 24 -0.46 0.43 2.99
C GLY A 24 -1.47 1.55 3.12
N PHE A 25 -2.07 1.66 4.28
CA PHE A 25 -2.94 2.78 4.62
C PHE A 25 -2.80 3.11 6.10
N THR A 26 -3.01 4.37 6.43
CA THR A 26 -3.08 4.86 7.82
C THR A 26 -4.42 5.53 8.02
N ILE A 27 -5.07 5.24 9.15
CA ILE A 27 -6.29 5.91 9.59
C ILE A 27 -5.94 6.60 10.91
N GLU A 28 -6.07 7.92 10.94
CA GLU A 28 -5.92 8.77 12.11
C GLU A 28 -7.24 9.51 12.30
N ASP A 29 -8.04 9.03 13.27
CA ASP A 29 -9.43 9.42 13.50
C ASP A 29 -10.30 9.26 12.23
N THR A 30 -10.53 10.34 11.50
CA THR A 30 -11.33 10.41 10.27
C THR A 30 -10.45 10.58 9.03
N SER A 31 -9.18 10.94 9.21
CA SER A 31 -8.23 11.19 8.13
C SER A 31 -7.52 9.91 7.73
N THR A 32 -7.65 9.56 6.45
CA THR A 32 -6.99 8.41 5.86
C THR A 32 -5.95 8.84 4.85
N ARG A 33 -4.86 8.08 4.80
CA ARG A 33 -3.79 8.26 3.83
C ARG A 33 -3.38 6.90 3.29
N LEU A 34 -3.28 6.81 1.97
CA LEU A 34 -2.80 5.62 1.27
C LEU A 34 -1.30 5.76 1.05
N TRP A 35 -0.61 4.64 1.12
CA TRP A 35 0.84 4.55 1.00
C TRP A 35 1.19 3.55 -0.10
N TYR A 36 2.17 3.92 -0.90
CA TYR A 36 2.81 3.09 -1.88
C TYR A 36 4.31 3.11 -1.63
N CYS A 37 4.94 1.94 -1.62
CA CYS A 37 6.36 1.80 -1.43
C CYS A 37 6.90 0.86 -2.50
N ASP A 38 7.93 1.29 -3.21
CA ASP A 38 8.75 0.43 -4.07
C ASP A 38 10.20 0.44 -3.57
N ARG A 39 11.12 -0.18 -4.32
CA ARG A 39 12.55 -0.25 -3.95
C ARG A 39 13.29 1.09 -4.04
N SER A 40 12.71 2.09 -4.70
CA SER A 40 13.30 3.40 -4.96
C SER A 40 12.67 4.52 -4.14
N GLN A 41 11.35 4.47 -3.89
CA GLN A 41 10.59 5.59 -3.38
C GLN A 41 9.40 5.15 -2.54
N VAL A 42 8.99 6.04 -1.65
CA VAL A 42 7.74 5.93 -0.90
C VAL A 42 6.87 7.12 -1.24
N ILE A 43 5.66 6.84 -1.70
CA ILE A 43 4.66 7.81 -2.09
C ILE A 43 3.49 7.70 -1.12
N ALA A 44 2.99 8.83 -0.68
CA ALA A 44 1.81 8.91 0.16
C ALA A 44 0.75 9.79 -0.51
N SER A 45 -0.52 9.39 -0.44
CA SER A 45 -1.61 10.20 -0.96
C SER A 45 -1.81 11.48 -0.12
N ALA A 46 -2.52 12.46 -0.68
CA ALA A 46 -3.15 13.47 0.15
C ALA A 46 -4.03 12.79 1.20
N SER A 47 -4.07 13.36 2.41
CA SER A 47 -4.99 12.90 3.45
C SER A 47 -6.42 13.23 3.03
N PHE A 48 -7.31 12.26 3.15
CA PHE A 48 -8.74 12.43 2.84
C PHE A 48 -9.60 11.87 3.96
N ASP A 49 -10.75 12.50 4.18
CA ASP A 49 -11.73 12.08 5.17
C ASP A 49 -12.59 10.93 4.61
N PHE A 50 -12.48 9.75 5.21
CA PHE A 50 -13.20 8.58 4.72
C PHE A 50 -14.71 8.65 4.97
N PHE A 51 -15.17 9.48 5.91
CA PHE A 51 -16.62 9.70 6.12
C PHE A 51 -17.21 10.58 5.02
N LYS A 52 -16.42 11.52 4.50
CA LYS A 52 -16.86 12.42 3.40
C LYS A 52 -16.72 11.76 2.04
N ASP A 53 -15.66 10.97 1.85
CA ASP A 53 -15.44 10.22 0.60
C ASP A 53 -15.13 8.73 0.87
N PRO A 54 -16.14 7.95 1.27
CA PRO A 54 -15.97 6.51 1.49
C PRO A 54 -15.66 5.76 0.18
N LYS A 55 -15.96 6.34 -0.98
CA LYS A 55 -15.74 5.68 -2.28
C LYS A 55 -14.26 5.49 -2.55
N SER A 56 -13.40 6.41 -2.13
CA SER A 56 -11.95 6.31 -2.31
C SER A 56 -11.35 5.13 -1.54
N ILE A 57 -11.74 4.95 -0.28
CA ILE A 57 -11.23 3.82 0.52
C ILE A 57 -11.81 2.47 0.04
N ILE A 58 -13.08 2.44 -0.36
CA ILE A 58 -13.71 1.24 -0.94
C ILE A 58 -13.00 0.84 -2.23
N ARG A 59 -12.72 1.80 -3.13
CA ARG A 59 -11.96 1.53 -4.36
C ARG A 59 -10.57 1.01 -4.09
N PHE A 60 -9.88 1.54 -3.07
CA PHE A 60 -8.58 1.03 -2.68
C PHE A 60 -8.65 -0.44 -2.23
N PHE A 61 -9.62 -0.80 -1.39
CA PHE A 61 -9.80 -2.20 -0.98
C PHE A 61 -10.20 -3.11 -2.13
N LEU A 62 -11.12 -2.67 -3.00
CA LEU A 62 -11.49 -3.44 -4.19
C LEU A 62 -10.28 -3.64 -5.12
N ALA A 63 -9.48 -2.60 -5.34
CA ALA A 63 -8.25 -2.72 -6.12
C ALA A 63 -7.27 -3.70 -5.44
N ALA A 64 -7.07 -3.62 -4.13
CA ALA A 64 -6.18 -4.53 -3.42
C ALA A 64 -6.64 -5.99 -3.45
N LEU A 65 -7.95 -6.24 -3.40
CA LEU A 65 -8.55 -7.58 -3.38
C LEU A 65 -8.60 -8.23 -4.77
N TYR A 66 -8.89 -7.45 -5.81
CA TYR A 66 -9.12 -7.96 -7.16
C TYR A 66 -7.97 -7.69 -8.14
N ALA A 67 -6.92 -6.96 -7.72
CA ALA A 67 -5.75 -6.74 -8.56
C ALA A 67 -5.03 -8.06 -8.86
N ASP A 68 -4.48 -8.13 -10.08
CA ASP A 68 -3.52 -9.18 -10.42
C ASP A 68 -2.28 -9.10 -9.52
N LYS A 69 -1.60 -10.23 -9.35
CA LYS A 69 -0.36 -10.32 -8.55
C LYS A 69 0.67 -9.28 -8.99
N THR A 70 0.82 -9.08 -10.29
CA THR A 70 1.74 -8.06 -10.84
C THR A 70 1.38 -6.65 -10.40
N ALA A 71 0.10 -6.28 -10.51
CA ALA A 71 -0.42 -4.98 -10.09
C ALA A 71 -0.31 -4.77 -8.57
N LEU A 72 -0.43 -5.84 -7.79
CA LEU A 72 -0.22 -5.83 -6.34
C LEU A 72 1.27 -5.74 -5.95
N GLY A 73 2.18 -5.74 -6.92
CA GLY A 73 3.62 -5.57 -6.71
C GLY A 73 4.37 -6.88 -6.54
N TRP A 74 3.81 -8.02 -6.94
CA TRP A 74 4.51 -9.30 -6.97
C TRP A 74 5.19 -9.54 -8.31
N ASP A 75 6.35 -10.18 -8.26
CA ASP A 75 7.07 -10.64 -9.42
C ASP A 75 6.66 -12.08 -9.80
N PRO A 76 5.93 -12.28 -10.91
CA PRO A 76 5.54 -13.62 -11.34
C PRO A 76 6.70 -14.40 -11.98
N THR A 77 7.81 -13.74 -12.30
CA THR A 77 8.95 -14.36 -12.99
C THR A 77 9.85 -15.15 -12.06
N ILE A 78 9.79 -14.86 -10.76
CA ILE A 78 10.54 -15.57 -9.74
C ILE A 78 9.65 -16.72 -9.24
N THR A 79 10.03 -17.94 -9.57
CA THR A 79 9.42 -19.16 -9.04
C THR A 79 10.21 -19.66 -7.85
N ARG A 80 9.53 -20.03 -6.76
CA ARG A 80 10.14 -20.58 -5.55
C ARG A 80 10.63 -22.01 -5.75
#